data_AF-A0A4Y7U2D8-F1
#
_entry.id   AF-A0A4Y7U2D8-F1
#
_cell.length_a   1.000
_cell.length_b   1.000
_cell.length_c   1.000
_cell.angle_alpha   90.00
_cell.angle_beta   90.00
_cell.angle_gamma   90.00
#
_symmetry.space_group_name_H-M   'P 1'
#
loop_
_entity.id
_entity.type
_entity.pdbx_description
1 polymer ?
#
loop_
_entity_poly.entity_id
_entity_poly.type
_entity_poly.pdbx_seq_one_letter_code
_entity_poly.pdbx_strand_id
1 'polypeptide(L)'
;MYVPQRILVQAVGGVGVSTRLAKASGKLLLNGSGSREGWEWMKWVVLGIRDLISKFAELIAQWVGWLASTLQSIFSDPGAWLVHLLESCYAILCNHPHLVCVISLCLFAGPVVVLLPFLLLHEIAILVLFNLNFVGHGLLPGRIEDQYDALKEHFMESRERTFDSVDAATSTFNQWTTDHFFLRLLRILGGVIDLLVQFDSMESERCGLDESVRWLIPTIHSLRLELWAPA
;
A
#
# COMPACT_ATOMS: atom_id res chain seq x y z
N MET A 1 10.45 13.50 18.73
CA MET A 1 11.57 12.72 18.16
C MET A 1 11.64 13.07 16.68
N TYR A 2 12.62 13.89 16.28
CA TYR A 2 12.80 14.34 14.89
C TYR A 2 13.72 13.32 14.21
N VAL A 3 13.17 12.44 13.37
CA VAL A 3 13.99 11.59 12.51
C VAL A 3 14.30 12.40 11.25
N PRO A 4 15.57 12.71 10.95
CA PRO A 4 15.90 13.51 9.78
C PRO A 4 15.56 12.76 8.48
N GLN A 5 14.62 13.31 7.70
CA GLN A 5 14.13 12.81 6.39
C GLN A 5 15.24 12.56 5.34
N ARG A 6 16.47 13.06 5.56
CA ARG A 6 17.62 12.83 4.65
C ARG A 6 18.02 11.36 4.51
N ILE A 7 17.70 10.50 5.48
CA ILE A 7 18.12 9.08 5.43
C ILE A 7 17.22 8.26 4.50
N LEU A 8 15.93 8.60 4.35
CA LEU A 8 15.01 7.86 3.48
C LEU A 8 15.29 8.12 1.98
N VAL A 9 15.66 9.35 1.64
CA VAL A 9 16.01 9.73 0.25
C VAL A 9 17.32 9.07 -0.22
N GLN A 10 18.27 8.82 0.69
CA GLN A 10 19.51 8.12 0.34
C GLN A 10 19.31 6.59 0.17
N ALA A 11 18.32 5.99 0.83
CA ALA A 11 18.01 4.56 0.65
C ALA A 11 17.33 4.26 -0.70
N VAL A 12 16.55 5.21 -1.23
CA VAL A 12 15.91 5.10 -2.56
C VAL A 12 16.86 5.54 -3.70
N GLY A 13 17.96 6.23 -3.36
CA GLY A 13 19.05 6.63 -4.25
C GLY A 13 19.93 5.47 -4.75
N GLY A 14 19.34 4.33 -5.10
CA GLY A 14 19.97 3.19 -5.74
C GLY A 14 20.41 3.48 -7.19
N VAL A 15 21.24 4.50 -7.39
CA VAL A 15 21.83 4.88 -8.69
C VAL A 15 22.58 3.71 -9.33
N GLY A 16 23.05 2.74 -8.54
CA GLY A 16 23.73 1.53 -9.00
C GLY A 16 22.84 0.40 -9.52
N VAL A 17 21.55 0.35 -9.17
CA VAL A 17 20.63 -0.72 -9.62
C VAL A 17 20.00 -0.35 -10.96
N SER A 18 19.63 0.93 -11.13
CA SER A 18 19.02 1.44 -12.37
C SER A 18 19.97 1.35 -13.57
N THR A 19 21.26 1.65 -13.39
CA THR A 19 22.27 1.56 -14.46
C THR A 19 22.53 0.13 -14.95
N ARG A 20 22.40 -0.89 -14.09
CA ARG A 20 22.55 -2.31 -14.50
C ARG A 20 21.33 -2.83 -15.26
N LEU A 21 20.12 -2.42 -14.87
CA LEU A 21 18.88 -2.74 -15.58
C LEU A 21 18.82 -2.06 -16.95
N ALA A 22 19.21 -0.78 -17.05
CA ALA A 22 19.28 -0.07 -18.32
C ALA A 22 20.28 -0.72 -19.30
N LYS A 23 21.46 -1.15 -18.79
CA LYS A 23 22.48 -1.82 -19.61
C LYS A 23 22.08 -3.23 -20.07
N ALA A 24 21.26 -3.94 -19.29
CA ALA A 24 20.69 -5.21 -19.68
C ALA A 24 19.59 -5.06 -20.75
N SER A 25 18.69 -4.07 -20.59
CA SER A 25 17.66 -3.77 -21.60
C SER A 25 18.24 -3.27 -22.92
N GLY A 26 19.27 -2.41 -22.89
CA GLY A 26 19.90 -1.89 -24.11
C GLY A 26 20.56 -2.97 -24.96
N LYS A 27 21.10 -4.03 -24.34
CA LYS A 27 21.70 -5.17 -25.05
C LYS A 27 20.66 -6.08 -25.72
N LEU A 28 19.43 -6.09 -25.21
CA LEU A 28 18.32 -6.89 -25.75
C LEU A 28 17.66 -6.20 -26.96
N LEU A 29 17.72 -4.87 -27.03
CA LEU A 29 17.10 -4.09 -28.11
C LEU A 29 17.97 -3.93 -29.36
N LEU A 30 19.30 -4.12 -29.27
CA LEU A 30 20.23 -3.85 -30.37
C LEU A 30 20.50 -5.06 -31.31
N ASN A 31 20.13 -6.27 -30.93
CA ASN A 31 20.19 -7.44 -31.82
C ASN A 31 18.89 -7.54 -32.63
N GLY A 32 18.84 -6.76 -33.72
CA GLY A 32 17.69 -6.60 -34.59
C GLY A 32 17.27 -7.86 -35.36
N SER A 33 16.35 -8.65 -34.77
CA SER A 33 15.35 -9.39 -35.55
C SER A 33 13.97 -8.80 -35.27
N GLY A 34 13.31 -8.33 -36.33
CA GLY A 34 12.12 -7.46 -36.27
C GLY A 34 10.99 -7.89 -35.32
N SER A 35 10.58 -6.92 -34.51
CA SER A 35 9.19 -6.44 -34.38
C SER A 35 8.13 -7.34 -33.73
N ARG A 36 8.41 -8.54 -33.24
CA ARG A 36 7.42 -9.32 -32.45
C ARG A 36 7.65 -9.28 -30.94
N GLU A 37 8.89 -9.48 -30.48
CA GLU A 37 9.21 -9.56 -29.05
C GLU A 37 8.93 -8.25 -28.28
N GLY A 38 9.12 -7.10 -28.94
CA GLY A 38 8.81 -5.79 -28.38
C GLY A 38 7.32 -5.57 -28.06
N TRP A 39 6.42 -6.21 -28.81
CA TRP A 39 4.99 -6.08 -28.55
C TRP A 39 4.50 -7.01 -27.44
N GLU A 40 5.22 -8.12 -27.19
CA GLU A 40 4.82 -9.08 -26.17
C GLU A 40 5.00 -8.51 -24.75
N TRP A 41 6.13 -7.84 -24.45
CA TRP A 41 6.32 -7.24 -23.13
C TRP A 41 5.32 -6.12 -22.84
N MET A 42 4.98 -5.29 -23.84
CA MET A 42 3.98 -4.22 -23.69
C MET A 42 2.61 -4.82 -23.35
N LYS A 43 2.24 -5.92 -24.02
CA LYS A 43 1.01 -6.65 -23.71
C LYS A 43 1.00 -7.14 -22.26
N TRP A 44 2.11 -7.66 -21.75
CA TRP A 44 2.23 -8.07 -20.34
C TRP A 44 2.11 -6.88 -19.38
N VAL A 45 2.70 -5.73 -19.68
CA VAL A 45 2.57 -4.51 -18.87
C VAL A 45 1.12 -4.02 -18.84
N VAL A 46 0.47 -3.92 -19.99
CA VAL A 46 -0.94 -3.48 -20.07
C VAL A 46 -1.87 -4.46 -19.35
N LEU A 47 -1.66 -5.77 -19.52
CA LEU A 47 -2.41 -6.79 -18.80
C LEU A 47 -2.17 -6.72 -17.29
N GLY A 48 -0.93 -6.50 -16.86
CA GLY A 48 -0.57 -6.33 -15.45
C GLY A 48 -1.21 -5.09 -14.83
N ILE A 49 -1.18 -3.95 -15.53
CA ILE A 49 -1.85 -2.72 -15.08
C ILE A 49 -3.37 -2.94 -15.00
N ARG A 50 -3.97 -3.58 -16.00
CA ARG A 50 -5.39 -3.90 -16.00
C ARG A 50 -5.76 -4.80 -14.82
N ASP A 51 -5.01 -5.88 -14.60
CA ASP A 51 -5.23 -6.83 -13.49
C ASP A 51 -5.08 -6.14 -12.13
N LEU A 52 -4.09 -5.26 -11.99
CA LEU A 52 -3.91 -4.44 -10.79
C LEU A 52 -5.12 -3.53 -10.55
N ILE A 53 -5.58 -2.82 -11.59
CA ILE A 53 -6.74 -1.94 -11.49
C ILE A 53 -8.01 -2.72 -11.14
N SER A 54 -8.25 -3.89 -11.76
CA SER A 54 -9.42 -4.71 -11.45
C SER A 54 -9.38 -5.23 -10.02
N LYS A 55 -8.24 -5.73 -9.55
CA LYS A 55 -8.07 -6.17 -8.16
C LYS A 55 -8.29 -5.04 -7.16
N PHE A 56 -7.77 -3.86 -7.48
CA PHE A 56 -7.98 -2.67 -6.65
C PHE A 56 -9.45 -2.24 -6.62
N ALA A 57 -10.13 -2.27 -7.77
CA ALA A 57 -11.56 -1.95 -7.84
C ALA A 57 -12.43 -2.99 -7.10
N GLU A 58 -12.12 -4.28 -7.22
CA GLU A 58 -12.78 -5.35 -6.47
C GLU A 58 -12.61 -5.17 -4.96
N LEU A 59 -11.40 -4.83 -4.53
CA LEU A 59 -11.10 -4.52 -3.13
C LEU A 59 -11.97 -3.35 -2.65
N ILE A 60 -12.02 -2.25 -3.40
CA ILE A 60 -12.87 -1.09 -3.07
C ILE A 60 -14.35 -1.49 -2.99
N ALA A 61 -14.85 -2.28 -3.95
CA ALA A 61 -16.23 -2.72 -3.96
C ALA A 61 -16.58 -3.57 -2.74
N GLN A 62 -15.69 -4.49 -2.35
CA GLN A 62 -15.83 -5.30 -1.13
C GLN A 62 -15.90 -4.40 0.12
N TRP A 63 -15.03 -3.38 0.21
CA TRP A 63 -15.05 -2.41 1.30
C TRP A 63 -16.35 -1.62 1.39
N VAL A 64 -16.81 -1.07 0.26
CA VAL A 64 -18.06 -0.30 0.22
C VAL A 64 -19.24 -1.19 0.59
N GLY A 65 -19.27 -2.43 0.11
CA GLY A 65 -20.30 -3.41 0.46
C GLY A 65 -20.30 -3.75 1.95
N TRP A 66 -19.13 -3.99 2.54
CA TRP A 66 -18.98 -4.26 3.98
C TRP A 66 -19.36 -3.05 4.85
N LEU A 67 -18.94 -1.85 4.45
CA LEU A 67 -19.29 -0.63 5.19
C LEU A 67 -20.80 -0.40 5.14
N ALA A 68 -21.41 -0.59 3.97
CA ALA A 68 -22.85 -0.48 3.81
C ALA A 68 -23.61 -1.51 4.67
N SER A 69 -23.17 -2.78 4.70
CA SER A 69 -23.82 -3.81 5.53
C SER A 69 -23.65 -3.54 7.03
N THR A 70 -22.48 -3.06 7.45
CA THR A 70 -22.20 -2.68 8.84
C THR A 70 -23.09 -1.50 9.25
N LEU A 71 -23.15 -0.45 8.43
CA LEU A 71 -24.04 0.69 8.69
C LEU A 71 -25.51 0.25 8.74
N GLN A 72 -25.94 -0.61 7.81
CA GLN A 72 -27.31 -1.14 7.81
C GLN A 72 -27.62 -1.91 9.09
N SER A 73 -26.69 -2.74 9.61
CA SER A 73 -26.88 -3.45 10.88
C SER A 73 -27.01 -2.47 12.06
N ILE A 74 -26.17 -1.44 12.11
CA ILE A 74 -26.20 -0.39 13.15
C ILE A 74 -27.53 0.37 13.13
N PHE A 75 -28.05 0.69 11.94
CA PHE A 75 -29.34 1.38 11.82
C PHE A 75 -30.54 0.48 12.09
N SER A 76 -30.42 -0.83 11.89
CA SER A 76 -31.50 -1.79 12.12
C SER A 76 -31.69 -2.10 13.60
N ASP A 77 -30.61 -2.17 14.37
CA ASP A 77 -30.64 -2.31 15.83
C ASP A 77 -29.69 -1.31 16.51
N PRO A 78 -30.17 -0.08 16.77
CA PRO A 78 -29.35 0.95 17.42
C PRO A 78 -29.04 0.62 18.89
N GLY A 79 -29.72 -0.35 19.51
CA GLY A 79 -29.41 -0.77 20.87
C GLY A 79 -28.13 -1.62 20.94
N ALA A 80 -27.87 -2.41 19.90
CA ALA A 80 -26.73 -3.33 19.81
C ALA A 80 -25.58 -2.82 18.92
N TRP A 81 -25.58 -1.53 18.55
CA TRP A 81 -24.61 -0.97 17.59
C TRP A 81 -23.15 -1.26 17.92
N LEU A 82 -22.78 -1.22 19.21
CA LEU A 82 -21.41 -1.47 19.66
C LEU A 82 -21.00 -2.93 19.46
N VAL A 83 -21.93 -3.88 19.65
CA VAL A 83 -21.69 -5.30 19.42
C VAL A 83 -21.49 -5.56 17.93
N HIS A 84 -22.37 -5.00 17.08
CA HIS A 84 -22.23 -5.12 15.63
C HIS A 84 -20.94 -4.50 15.11
N LEU A 85 -20.53 -3.36 15.67
CA LEU A 85 -19.26 -2.73 15.33
C LEU A 85 -18.09 -3.63 15.71
N LEU A 86 -18.08 -4.18 16.93
CA LEU A 86 -17.02 -5.07 17.41
C LEU A 86 -16.94 -6.37 16.60
N GLU A 87 -18.08 -7.01 16.32
CA GLU A 87 -18.14 -8.20 15.47
C GLU A 87 -17.60 -7.91 14.06
N SER A 88 -17.96 -6.76 13.50
CA SER A 88 -17.52 -6.36 12.16
C SER A 88 -16.02 -6.05 12.13
N CYS A 89 -15.49 -5.37 13.16
CA CYS A 89 -14.06 -5.14 13.32
C CYS A 89 -13.28 -6.45 13.48
N TYR A 90 -13.80 -7.39 14.26
CA TYR A 90 -13.20 -8.72 14.43
C TYR A 90 -13.20 -9.51 13.12
N ALA A 91 -14.32 -9.50 12.38
CA ALA A 91 -14.42 -10.15 11.08
C ALA A 91 -13.41 -9.56 10.07
N ILE A 92 -13.19 -8.24 10.06
CA ILE A 92 -12.14 -7.62 9.24
C ILE A 92 -10.76 -8.13 9.67
N LEU A 93 -10.49 -8.12 10.97
CA LEU A 93 -9.19 -8.53 11.50
C LEU A 93 -8.82 -9.95 11.06
N CYS A 94 -9.78 -10.87 11.10
CA CYS A 94 -9.57 -12.27 10.73
C CYS A 94 -9.54 -12.49 9.21
N ASN A 95 -10.44 -11.86 8.45
CA ASN A 95 -10.56 -12.12 7.01
C ASN A 95 -9.54 -11.32 6.18
N HIS A 96 -9.06 -10.19 6.71
CA HIS A 96 -8.23 -9.23 5.97
C HIS A 96 -7.08 -8.67 6.82
N PRO A 97 -6.15 -9.52 7.32
CA PRO A 97 -5.07 -9.09 8.22
C PRO A 97 -4.14 -8.05 7.58
N HIS A 98 -3.88 -8.16 6.27
CA HIS A 98 -3.06 -7.20 5.52
C HIS A 98 -3.66 -5.79 5.54
N LEU A 99 -4.99 -5.68 5.50
CA LEU A 99 -5.66 -4.39 5.52
C LEU A 99 -5.57 -3.75 6.91
N VAL A 100 -5.73 -4.55 7.97
CA VAL A 100 -5.51 -4.06 9.32
C VAL A 100 -4.09 -3.55 9.48
N CYS A 101 -3.09 -4.28 8.98
CA CYS A 101 -1.70 -3.83 8.97
C CYS A 101 -1.51 -2.50 8.22
N VAL A 102 -2.11 -2.35 7.03
CA VAL A 102 -2.02 -1.08 6.28
C VAL A 102 -2.68 0.07 7.05
N ILE A 103 -3.85 -0.16 7.66
CA ILE A 103 -4.57 0.87 8.43
C ILE A 103 -3.80 1.21 9.71
N SER A 104 -3.30 0.22 10.45
CA SER A 104 -2.50 0.43 11.66
C SER A 104 -1.21 1.18 11.34
N LEU A 105 -0.55 0.81 10.24
CA LEU A 105 0.65 1.48 9.75
C LEU A 105 0.32 2.92 9.33
N CYS A 106 -0.79 3.18 8.63
CA CYS A 106 -1.26 4.53 8.30
C CYS A 106 -1.60 5.36 9.54
N LEU A 107 -2.20 4.77 10.57
CA LEU A 107 -2.47 5.46 11.84
C LEU A 107 -1.18 5.79 12.59
N PHE A 108 -0.20 4.87 12.57
CA PHE A 108 1.04 5.00 13.30
C PHE A 108 2.06 5.93 12.62
N ALA A 109 2.40 5.61 11.37
CA ALA A 109 3.39 6.32 10.55
C ALA A 109 2.78 7.48 9.76
N GLY A 110 1.46 7.60 9.71
CA GLY A 110 0.74 8.68 9.03
C GLY A 110 0.56 8.42 7.52
N PRO A 111 0.16 9.47 6.77
CA PRO A 111 -0.07 9.40 5.32
C PRO A 111 1.16 9.00 4.50
N VAL A 112 2.38 9.10 5.07
CA VAL A 112 3.65 8.72 4.42
C VAL A 112 3.65 7.27 3.91
N VAL A 113 2.95 6.36 4.59
CA VAL A 113 2.88 4.94 4.19
C VAL A 113 2.27 4.78 2.81
N VAL A 114 1.27 5.61 2.50
CA VAL A 114 0.60 5.62 1.21
C VAL A 114 1.54 6.14 0.12
N LEU A 115 2.47 7.04 0.44
CA LEU A 115 3.39 7.62 -0.54
C LEU A 115 4.32 6.58 -1.17
N LEU A 116 4.73 5.55 -0.41
CA LEU A 116 5.69 4.55 -0.88
C LEU A 116 5.22 3.81 -2.16
N PRO A 117 4.01 3.21 -2.21
CA PRO A 117 3.52 2.59 -3.43
C PRO A 117 3.29 3.59 -4.57
N PHE A 118 2.91 4.85 -4.27
CA PHE A 118 2.77 5.89 -5.29
C PHE A 118 4.11 6.28 -5.92
N LEU A 119 5.18 6.35 -5.15
CA LEU A 119 6.53 6.61 -5.66
C LEU A 119 7.02 5.48 -6.56
N LEU A 120 6.77 4.22 -6.17
CA LEU A 120 7.07 3.07 -7.00
C LEU A 120 6.27 3.10 -8.31
N LEU A 121 4.97 3.40 -8.23
CA LEU A 121 4.10 3.50 -9.41
C LEU A 121 4.57 4.63 -10.35
N HIS A 122 5.02 5.75 -9.80
CA HIS A 122 5.55 6.88 -10.57
C HIS A 122 6.83 6.49 -11.33
N GLU A 123 7.79 5.83 -10.69
CA GLU A 123 9.00 5.34 -11.36
C GLU A 123 8.67 4.29 -12.44
N ILE A 124 7.72 3.40 -12.19
CA ILE A 124 7.22 2.45 -13.21
C ILE A 124 6.62 3.21 -14.40
N ALA A 125 5.83 4.25 -14.15
CA ALA A 125 5.23 5.06 -15.21
C ALA A 125 6.30 5.77 -16.07
N ILE A 126 7.33 6.35 -15.45
CA ILE A 126 8.46 6.96 -16.18
C ILE A 126 9.15 5.91 -17.06
N LEU A 127 9.41 4.71 -16.53
CA LEU A 127 10.01 3.62 -17.30
C LEU A 127 9.12 3.19 -18.47
N VAL A 128 7.80 3.07 -18.27
CA VAL A 128 6.86 2.70 -19.33
C VAL A 128 6.84 3.78 -20.42
N LEU A 129 6.75 5.05 -20.04
CA LEU A 129 6.76 6.18 -20.99
C LEU A 129 8.08 6.26 -21.77
N PHE A 130 9.20 6.04 -21.09
CA PHE A 130 10.51 5.97 -21.74
C PHE A 130 10.55 4.90 -22.83
N ASN A 131 10.10 3.68 -22.50
CA ASN A 131 10.06 2.59 -23.48
C ASN A 131 9.03 2.85 -24.60
N LEU A 132 7.89 3.48 -24.30
CA LEU A 132 6.91 3.89 -25.31
C LEU A 132 7.49 4.92 -26.29
N ASN A 133 8.31 5.85 -25.81
CA ASN A 133 8.98 6.83 -26.66
C ASN A 133 9.89 6.16 -27.70
N PHE A 134 10.65 5.14 -27.29
CA PHE A 134 11.47 4.34 -28.22
C PHE A 134 10.65 3.58 -29.26
N VAL A 135 9.52 2.99 -28.86
CA VAL A 135 8.65 2.26 -29.79
C VAL A 135 7.99 3.22 -30.79
N GLY A 136 7.57 4.40 -30.33
CA GLY A 136 6.84 5.36 -31.14
C GLY A 136 7.71 6.19 -32.09
N HIS A 137 8.93 6.56 -31.70
CA HIS A 137 9.78 7.47 -32.47
C HIS A 137 11.06 6.82 -33.00
N GLY A 138 11.30 5.54 -32.67
CA GLY A 138 12.56 4.86 -32.94
C GLY A 138 13.68 5.37 -32.03
N LEU A 139 14.93 5.00 -32.35
CA LEU A 139 16.11 5.53 -31.68
C LEU A 139 16.28 7.01 -32.05
N LEU A 140 15.80 7.91 -31.19
CA LEU A 140 16.07 9.34 -31.28
C LEU A 140 17.60 9.56 -31.22
N PRO A 141 18.15 10.48 -32.04
CA PRO A 141 19.58 10.76 -32.03
C PRO A 141 20.00 11.36 -30.66
N GLY A 142 21.01 10.77 -30.03
CA GLY A 142 21.50 11.17 -28.71
C GLY A 142 21.94 9.97 -27.88
N ARG A 143 22.43 10.23 -26.67
CA ARG A 143 22.68 9.16 -25.69
C ARG A 143 21.38 8.78 -25.01
N ILE A 144 21.20 7.50 -24.72
CA ILE A 144 20.00 6.94 -24.08
C ILE A 144 19.82 7.54 -22.68
N GLU A 145 20.94 7.78 -22.00
CA GLU A 145 20.99 8.40 -20.68
C GLU A 145 20.40 9.82 -20.69
N ASP A 146 20.79 10.65 -21.67
CA ASP A 146 20.31 12.04 -21.77
C ASP A 146 18.79 12.10 -22.00
N GLN A 147 18.23 11.15 -22.76
CA GLN A 147 16.79 11.06 -23.02
C GLN A 147 16.02 10.60 -21.78
N TYR A 148 16.59 9.67 -21.00
CA TYR A 148 16.01 9.23 -19.75
C TYR A 148 16.01 10.36 -18.71
N ASP A 149 17.13 11.06 -18.59
CA ASP A 149 17.29 12.17 -17.64
C ASP A 149 16.36 13.34 -17.99
N ALA A 150 16.21 13.68 -19.28
CA ALA A 150 15.24 14.70 -19.71
C ALA A 150 13.79 14.32 -19.38
N LEU A 151 13.41 13.06 -19.59
CA LEU A 151 12.07 12.59 -19.23
C LEU A 151 11.86 12.63 -17.71
N LYS A 152 12.87 12.18 -16.96
CA LYS A 152 12.84 12.20 -15.50
C LYS A 152 12.74 13.63 -14.96
N GLU A 153 13.50 14.56 -15.52
CA GLU A 153 13.45 15.98 -15.18
C GLU A 153 12.07 16.57 -15.42
N HIS A 154 11.41 16.21 -16.52
CA HIS A 154 10.02 16.61 -16.79
C HIS A 154 9.05 16.15 -15.69
N PHE A 155 9.25 14.96 -15.12
CA PHE A 155 8.43 14.44 -14.04
C PHE A 155 8.87 14.89 -12.64
N MET A 156 10.05 15.49 -12.48
CA MET A 156 10.55 15.94 -11.16
C MET A 156 9.58 16.92 -10.50
N GLU A 157 9.03 17.87 -11.24
CA GLU A 157 8.08 18.84 -10.69
C GLU A 157 6.80 18.17 -10.16
N SER A 158 6.28 17.17 -10.91
CA SER A 158 5.11 16.40 -10.46
C SER A 158 5.40 15.59 -9.19
N ARG A 159 6.61 15.03 -9.11
CA ARG A 159 7.08 14.27 -7.96
C ARG A 159 7.23 15.17 -6.73
N GLU A 160 7.86 16.32 -6.88
CA GLU A 160 8.02 17.33 -5.82
C GLU A 160 6.67 17.79 -5.29
N ARG A 161 5.71 18.13 -6.17
CA ARG A 161 4.35 18.50 -5.75
C ARG A 161 3.65 17.38 -4.95
N THR A 162 3.89 16.12 -5.31
CA THR A 162 3.33 14.96 -4.59
C THR A 162 3.97 14.83 -3.20
N PHE A 163 5.28 15.02 -3.09
CA PHE A 163 5.99 15.05 -1.81
C PHE A 163 5.49 16.21 -0.93
N ASP A 164 5.40 17.42 -1.48
CA ASP A 164 4.93 18.61 -0.74
C ASP A 164 3.50 18.41 -0.21
N SER A 165 2.63 17.81 -1.03
CA SER A 165 1.26 17.50 -0.62
C SER A 165 1.21 16.48 0.53
N VAL A 166 2.04 15.43 0.48
CA VAL A 166 2.11 14.44 1.55
C VAL A 166 2.78 15.00 2.81
N ASP A 167 3.79 15.84 2.68
CA ASP A 167 4.41 16.52 3.83
C ASP A 167 3.41 17.47 4.51
N ALA A 168 2.62 18.22 3.73
CA ALA A 168 1.55 19.05 4.27
C ALA A 168 0.47 18.21 5.00
N ALA A 169 0.04 17.09 4.40
CA ALA A 169 -0.92 16.17 5.02
C ALA A 169 -0.35 15.54 6.30
N THR A 170 0.92 15.15 6.28
CA THR A 170 1.62 14.57 7.43
C THR A 170 1.79 15.57 8.56
N SER A 171 2.13 16.82 8.24
CA SER A 171 2.20 17.91 9.20
C SER A 171 0.83 18.14 9.87
N THR A 172 -0.24 18.21 9.07
CA THR A 172 -1.61 18.37 9.55
C THR A 172 -2.03 17.21 10.45
N PHE A 173 -1.76 15.98 10.02
CA PHE A 173 -2.05 14.78 10.80
C PHE A 173 -1.28 14.75 12.14
N ASN A 174 0.00 15.12 12.12
CA ASN A 174 0.82 15.20 13.33
C ASN A 174 0.33 16.30 14.28
N GLN A 175 -0.09 17.44 13.74
CA GLN A 175 -0.69 18.51 14.53
C GLN A 175 -1.99 18.02 15.19
N TRP A 176 -2.92 17.45 14.42
CA TRP A 176 -4.19 16.94 14.96
C TRP A 176 -4.00 15.84 16.01
N THR A 177 -3.08 14.89 15.79
CA THR A 177 -2.77 13.85 16.78
C THR A 177 -2.08 14.40 18.03
N THR A 178 -1.43 15.56 17.94
CA THR A 178 -0.87 16.26 19.09
C THR A 178 -1.95 17.02 19.85
N ASP A 179 -2.83 17.72 19.15
CA ASP A 179 -3.85 18.59 19.75
C ASP A 179 -5.01 17.80 20.37
N HIS A 180 -5.33 16.61 19.82
CA HIS A 180 -6.43 15.77 20.28
C HIS A 180 -5.96 14.48 20.96
N PHE A 181 -6.23 14.36 22.26
CA PHE A 181 -5.87 13.20 23.08
C PHE A 181 -6.39 11.86 22.53
N PHE A 182 -7.64 11.82 22.05
CA PHE A 182 -8.23 10.61 21.47
C PHE A 182 -7.50 10.13 20.21
N LEU A 183 -7.09 11.04 19.33
CA LEU A 183 -6.30 10.70 18.14
C LEU A 183 -4.91 10.17 18.52
N ARG A 184 -4.31 10.73 19.57
CA ARG A 184 -3.05 10.21 20.12
C ARG A 184 -3.17 8.79 20.64
N LEU A 185 -4.25 8.49 21.37
CA LEU A 185 -4.53 7.13 21.85
C LEU A 185 -4.72 6.16 20.69
N LEU A 186 -5.51 6.54 19.68
CA LEU A 186 -5.70 5.72 18.47
C LEU A 186 -4.38 5.45 17.76
N ARG A 187 -3.48 6.43 17.69
CA ARG A 187 -2.13 6.25 17.11
C ARG A 187 -1.28 5.23 17.88
N ILE A 188 -1.31 5.28 19.21
CA ILE A 188 -0.59 4.32 20.06
C ILE A 188 -1.19 2.92 19.90
N LEU A 189 -2.52 2.81 19.95
CA LEU A 189 -3.23 1.55 19.75
C LEU A 189 -2.95 0.96 18.37
N GLY A 190 -2.93 1.78 17.32
CA GLY A 190 -2.53 1.36 15.99
C GLY A 190 -1.14 0.75 15.97
N GLY A 191 -0.15 1.39 16.61
CA GLY A 191 1.20 0.84 16.72
C GLY A 191 1.27 -0.48 17.49
N VAL A 192 0.47 -0.64 18.56
CA VAL A 192 0.41 -1.90 19.32
C VAL A 192 -0.24 -3.02 18.50
N ILE A 193 -1.35 -2.73 17.81
CA ILE A 193 -2.02 -3.69 16.94
C ILE A 193 -1.09 -4.14 15.82
N ASP A 194 -0.36 -3.21 15.19
CA ASP A 194 0.60 -3.52 14.13
C ASP A 194 1.71 -4.48 14.62
N LEU A 195 2.26 -4.21 15.81
CA LEU A 195 3.25 -5.08 16.45
C LEU A 195 2.68 -6.47 16.75
N LEU A 196 1.44 -6.56 17.23
CA LEU A 196 0.77 -7.84 17.52
C LEU A 196 0.54 -8.66 16.25
N VAL A 197 0.04 -8.03 15.18
CA VAL A 197 -0.17 -8.69 13.88
C VAL A 197 1.14 -9.19 13.28
N GLN A 198 2.21 -8.39 13.37
CA GLN A 198 3.54 -8.82 12.91
C GLN A 198 4.10 -9.98 13.75
N PHE A 199 3.89 -9.93 15.07
CA PHE A 199 4.34 -11.00 15.97
C PHE A 199 3.62 -12.32 15.67
N ASP A 200 2.29 -12.28 15.51
CA ASP A 200 1.47 -13.45 15.15
C ASP A 200 1.88 -14.02 13.78
N SER A 201 2.13 -13.15 12.79
CA SER A 201 2.63 -13.57 11.48
C SER A 201 4.00 -14.27 11.57
N MET A 202 4.92 -13.76 12.39
CA MET A 202 6.24 -14.37 12.60
C MET A 202 6.17 -15.71 13.33
N GLU A 203 5.18 -15.90 14.19
CA GLU A 203 4.98 -17.14 14.95
C GLU A 203 4.29 -18.20 14.07
N SER A 204 3.33 -17.79 13.24
CA SER A 204 2.70 -18.64 12.22
C SER A 204 3.72 -19.23 11.23
N GLU A 205 4.64 -18.41 10.71
CA GLU A 205 5.71 -18.88 9.81
C GLU A 205 6.72 -19.81 10.51
N ARG A 206 7.00 -19.58 11.80
CA ARG A 206 7.93 -20.43 12.56
C ARG A 206 7.33 -21.78 12.96
N CYS A 207 6.02 -21.84 13.16
CA CYS A 207 5.35 -23.02 13.67
C CYS A 207 4.68 -23.86 12.58
N GLY A 208 4.52 -23.37 11.34
CA GLY A 208 3.88 -24.13 10.26
C GLY A 208 2.50 -24.67 10.67
N LEU A 209 1.73 -23.86 11.40
CA LEU A 209 0.63 -24.33 12.24
C LEU A 209 -0.67 -23.62 11.90
N ASP A 210 -1.45 -24.28 11.05
CA ASP A 210 -2.82 -23.96 10.62
C ASP A 210 -3.88 -24.36 11.69
N GLU A 211 -3.50 -24.59 12.95
CA GLU A 211 -4.43 -25.07 14.00
C GLU A 211 -4.37 -24.33 15.36
N SER A 212 -3.29 -23.61 15.67
CA SER A 212 -3.09 -23.02 17.00
C SER A 212 -3.76 -21.67 17.24
N VAL A 213 -4.58 -21.14 16.33
CA VAL A 213 -5.44 -19.96 16.60
C VAL A 213 -6.92 -20.35 16.70
N ARG A 214 -7.26 -21.61 16.37
CA ARG A 214 -8.64 -22.11 16.36
C ARG A 214 -9.27 -22.21 17.77
N TRP A 215 -8.47 -22.18 18.84
CA TRP A 215 -8.92 -22.20 20.24
C TRP A 215 -9.22 -20.82 20.85
N LEU A 216 -8.88 -19.73 20.17
CA LEU A 216 -9.28 -18.38 20.59
C LEU A 216 -10.75 -18.06 20.24
N ILE A 217 -11.28 -18.68 19.17
CA ILE A 217 -12.66 -18.50 18.70
C ILE A 217 -13.71 -18.95 19.75
N PRO A 218 -13.59 -20.13 20.40
CA PRO A 218 -14.50 -20.52 21.47
C PRO A 218 -14.43 -19.61 22.69
N THR A 219 -13.24 -19.08 23.00
CA THR A 219 -12.99 -18.28 24.21
C THR A 219 -13.67 -16.91 24.14
N ILE A 220 -13.70 -16.30 22.95
CA ILE A 220 -14.46 -15.07 22.67
C ILE A 220 -15.97 -15.36 22.68
N HIS A 221 -16.39 -16.52 22.17
CA HIS A 221 -17.79 -16.94 22.20
C HIS A 221 -18.32 -17.24 23.62
N SER A 222 -17.48 -17.76 24.52
CA SER A 222 -17.84 -17.97 25.93
C SER A 222 -17.96 -16.66 26.71
N LEU A 223 -17.09 -15.67 26.43
CA LEU A 223 -17.18 -14.34 27.05
C LEU A 223 -18.45 -13.57 26.61
N ARG A 224 -18.94 -13.82 25.39
CA ARG A 224 -20.21 -13.27 24.90
C ARG A 224 -21.42 -13.75 25.70
N LEU A 225 -21.40 -14.99 26.20
CA LEU A 225 -22.52 -15.58 26.95
C LEU A 225 -22.56 -15.12 28.42
N GLU A 226 -21.41 -14.84 29.03
CA GLU A 226 -21.36 -14.38 30.43
C GLU A 226 -21.66 -12.89 30.59
N LEU A 227 -21.33 -12.04 29.62
CA LEU A 227 -21.55 -10.59 29.74
C LEU A 227 -22.98 -10.13 29.42
N TRP A 228 -23.81 -11.00 28.82
CA TRP A 228 -25.16 -10.68 28.33
C TRP A 228 -26.27 -11.58 28.92
N ALA A 229 -25.96 -12.37 29.96
CA ALA A 229 -27.01 -13.02 30.73
C ALA A 229 -27.82 -11.95 31.48
N PRO A 230 -29.14 -11.83 31.26
CA PRO A 230 -29.96 -10.93 32.06
C PRO A 230 -29.89 -11.40 33.52
N ALA A 231 -29.59 -10.45 34.42
CA ALA A 231 -29.53 -10.69 35.86
C ALA A 231 -30.90 -11.10 36.44
#